data_AF-K1THB4-F1
#
_entry.id   AF-K1THB4-F1
#
_cell.length_a   1.000
_cell.length_b   1.000
_cell.length_c   1.000
_cell.angle_alpha   90.00
_cell.angle_beta   90.00
_cell.angle_gamma   90.00
#
_symmetry.space_group_name_H-M   'P 1'
#
loop_
_entity.id
_entity.type
_entity.pdbx_description
1 polymer ?
#
loop_
_entity_poly.entity_id
_entity_poly.type
_entity_poly.pdbx_seq_one_letter_code
_entity_poly.pdbx_strand_id
1 'polypeptide(L)'
;ITEKTTNKALTAPSCFKGMSSKKGIVLSWKKNNEADGYIIYKNGRKLKTIKSSKTKYTDKKVKTNKAYTYEIQSYKNVGGKKH
;
A
#
# COMPACT_ATOMS: atom_id res chain seq x y z
N ILE A 1 6.70 23.87 -16.56
CA ILE A 1 6.04 23.07 -15.51
C ILE A 1 6.18 21.61 -15.91
N THR A 2 7.37 21.06 -15.75
CA THR A 2 7.72 19.72 -16.22
C THR A 2 7.80 18.83 -15.01
N GLU A 3 6.92 17.84 -14.89
CA GLU A 3 7.29 16.60 -14.21
C GLU A 3 6.36 15.41 -14.55
N LYS A 4 6.79 14.72 -15.62
CA LYS A 4 6.86 13.26 -15.76
C LYS A 4 5.55 12.47 -15.78
N THR A 5 5.08 12.26 -17.01
CA THR A 5 4.39 11.05 -17.44
C THR A 5 5.27 9.83 -17.12
N THR A 6 4.97 9.12 -16.03
CA THR A 6 5.56 7.83 -15.69
C THR A 6 4.41 6.93 -15.27
N ASN A 7 4.26 5.76 -15.90
CA ASN A 7 3.21 4.76 -15.66
C ASN A 7 2.61 4.82 -14.25
N LYS A 8 1.34 5.21 -14.18
CA LYS A 8 0.56 5.48 -12.95
C LYS A 8 0.55 4.30 -11.97
N ALA A 9 1.53 4.24 -11.09
CA ALA A 9 1.27 3.91 -9.71
C ALA A 9 0.94 5.24 -9.03
N LEU A 10 -0.34 5.49 -8.74
CA LEU A 10 -0.74 6.66 -7.95
C LEU A 10 0.16 6.73 -6.71
N THR A 11 0.82 7.88 -6.57
CA THR A 11 1.78 8.25 -5.52
C THR A 11 1.84 7.26 -4.36
N ALA A 12 2.99 6.61 -4.18
CA ALA A 12 3.25 5.77 -3.02
C ALA A 12 2.80 6.54 -1.77
N PRO A 13 1.97 5.96 -0.90
CA PRO A 13 1.37 6.71 0.18
C PRO A 13 2.49 7.27 1.06
N SER A 14 2.47 8.59 1.25
CA SER A 14 3.53 9.28 1.97
C SER A 14 3.62 8.72 3.40
N CYS A 15 4.84 8.58 3.93
CA CYS A 15 5.08 8.02 5.27
C CYS A 15 4.66 6.53 5.40
N PHE A 16 4.82 5.73 4.35
CA PHE A 16 4.72 4.27 4.48
C PHE A 16 5.79 3.75 5.44
N LYS A 17 5.35 3.14 6.54
CA LYS A 17 6.20 2.56 7.58
C LYS A 17 5.77 1.12 7.83
N GLY A 18 6.73 0.22 7.74
CA GLY A 18 6.61 -1.14 8.24
C GLY A 18 7.30 -1.26 9.59
N MET A 19 6.61 -1.79 10.59
CA MET A 19 7.16 -2.08 11.90
C MET A 19 6.96 -3.56 12.22
N SER A 20 8.06 -4.26 12.52
CA SER A 20 8.00 -5.62 13.04
C SER A 20 7.57 -5.61 14.50
N SER A 21 6.58 -6.42 14.84
CA SER A 21 6.06 -6.59 16.19
C SER A 21 5.93 -8.08 16.53
N LYS A 22 5.83 -8.41 17.82
CA LYS A 22 5.58 -9.79 18.30
C LYS A 22 4.30 -10.39 17.72
N LYS A 23 3.34 -9.56 17.29
CA LYS A 23 2.07 -9.97 16.69
C LYS A 23 2.11 -10.02 15.14
N GLY A 24 3.26 -9.74 14.52
CA GLY A 24 3.44 -9.73 13.08
C GLY A 24 3.97 -8.39 12.54
N ILE A 25 3.82 -8.14 11.23
CA ILE A 25 4.27 -6.90 10.60
C ILE A 25 3.13 -5.88 10.58
N VAL A 26 3.32 -4.73 11.22
CA VAL A 26 2.40 -3.60 11.23
C VAL A 26 2.81 -2.62 10.14
N LEU A 27 1.97 -2.49 9.13
CA LEU A 27 2.10 -1.50 8.08
C LEU A 27 1.20 -0.31 8.39
N SER A 28 1.76 0.90 8.36
CA SER A 28 1.02 2.14 8.54
C SER A 28 1.44 3.13 7.47
N TRP A 29 0.50 3.90 6.93
CA TRP A 29 0.78 4.91 5.92
C TRP A 29 -0.19 6.08 6.05
N LYS A 30 0.14 7.22 5.45
CA LYS A 30 -0.77 8.36 5.44
C LYS A 30 -1.87 8.14 4.40
N LYS A 31 -3.10 8.53 4.75
CA LYS A 31 -4.22 8.52 3.79
C LYS A 31 -3.94 9.54 2.69
N ASN A 32 -3.91 9.08 1.44
CA ASN A 32 -4.14 9.90 0.26
C ASN A 32 -5.66 10.10 0.11
N ASN A 33 -6.12 11.34 0.24
CA ASN A 33 -7.52 11.70 0.00
C ASN A 33 -7.93 11.52 -1.46
N GLU A 34 -6.97 11.50 -2.36
CA GLU A 34 -7.21 11.24 -3.77
C GLU A 34 -7.34 9.75 -4.09
N ALA A 35 -6.96 8.83 -3.20
CA ALA A 35 -7.07 7.40 -3.47
C ALA A 35 -8.44 6.84 -3.05
N ASP A 36 -9.03 5.97 -3.87
CA ASP A 36 -10.24 5.19 -3.55
C ASP A 36 -9.91 3.97 -2.68
N GLY A 37 -8.70 3.44 -2.80
CA GLY A 37 -8.21 2.37 -1.96
C GLY A 37 -6.72 2.10 -2.11
N TYR A 38 -6.28 1.05 -1.42
CA TYR A 38 -4.90 0.59 -1.44
C TYR A 38 -4.83 -0.90 -1.69
N ILE A 39 -3.84 -1.32 -2.46
CA ILE A 39 -3.48 -2.72 -2.68
C ILE A 39 -2.14 -2.94 -1.99
N ILE A 40 -2.13 -3.88 -1.06
CA ILE A 40 -0.94 -4.32 -0.35
C ILE A 40 -0.40 -5.55 -1.08
N TYR A 41 0.86 -5.51 -1.45
CA TYR A 41 1.62 -6.62 -1.98
C TYR A 41 2.62 -7.10 -0.94
N LYS A 42 2.88 -8.40 -0.95
CA LYS A 42 3.85 -9.09 -0.13
C LYS A 42 4.69 -9.97 -1.04
N ASN A 43 5.98 -9.69 -1.13
CA ASN A 43 6.91 -10.40 -1.99
C ASN A 43 6.45 -10.43 -3.47
N GLY A 44 6.02 -9.26 -3.99
CA GLY A 44 5.48 -9.11 -5.34
C GLY A 44 4.07 -9.71 -5.56
N ARG A 45 3.47 -10.39 -4.56
CA ARG A 45 2.13 -10.97 -4.67
C ARG A 45 1.11 -10.12 -3.96
N LYS A 46 -0.05 -9.89 -4.59
CA LYS A 46 -1.18 -9.18 -3.96
C LYS A 46 -1.61 -9.91 -2.68
N LEU A 47 -1.42 -9.26 -1.54
CA LEU A 47 -1.80 -9.77 -0.24
C LEU A 47 -3.25 -9.41 0.09
N LYS A 48 -3.61 -8.13 -0.07
CA LYS A 48 -4.93 -7.62 0.31
C LYS A 48 -5.24 -6.31 -0.40
N THR A 49 -6.49 -6.11 -0.76
CA THR A 49 -7.02 -4.78 -1.12
C THR A 49 -7.84 -4.25 0.05
N ILE A 50 -7.66 -2.98 0.35
CA ILE A 50 -8.33 -2.27 1.43
C ILE A 50 -8.89 -0.94 0.94
N LYS A 51 -9.98 -0.49 1.56
CA LYS A 51 -10.62 0.79 1.26
C LYS A 51 -9.72 1.95 1.70
N SER A 52 -9.88 3.13 1.10
CA SER A 52 -9.09 4.33 1.43
C SER A 52 -9.23 4.80 2.87
N SER A 53 -10.30 4.41 3.56
CA SER A 53 -10.49 4.67 4.99
C SER A 53 -9.51 3.90 5.89
N LYS A 54 -8.89 2.83 5.37
CA LYS A 54 -7.88 2.06 6.11
C LYS A 54 -6.49 2.54 5.74
N THR A 55 -5.76 3.00 6.75
CA THR A 55 -4.37 3.47 6.68
C THR A 55 -3.39 2.61 7.49
N LYS A 56 -3.90 1.52 8.07
CA LYS A 56 -3.15 0.61 8.93
C LYS A 56 -3.55 -0.83 8.63
N TYR A 57 -2.55 -1.69 8.51
CA TYR A 57 -2.73 -3.12 8.30
C TYR A 57 -1.73 -3.91 9.13
N THR A 58 -2.16 -5.01 9.71
CA THR A 58 -1.27 -5.91 10.46
C THR A 58 -1.29 -7.27 9.82
N ASP A 59 -0.15 -7.65 9.24
CA ASP A 59 0.08 -8.99 8.74
C ASP A 59 0.50 -9.91 9.89
N LYS A 60 -0.47 -10.62 10.46
CA LYS A 60 -0.26 -11.61 11.52
C LYS A 60 0.21 -12.97 10.98
N LYS A 61 0.17 -13.19 9.66
CA LYS A 61 0.51 -14.48 9.02
C LYS A 61 1.98 -14.55 8.59
N VAL A 62 2.84 -13.72 9.17
CA VAL A 62 4.28 -13.71 8.93
C VAL A 62 4.95 -14.79 9.76
N LYS A 63 5.96 -15.43 9.18
CA LYS A 63 6.83 -16.36 9.92
C LYS A 63 8.07 -15.61 10.40
N THR A 64 8.55 -15.96 11.59
CA THR A 64 9.83 -15.50 12.12
C THR A 64 10.99 -15.97 11.22
N ASN A 65 12.10 -15.21 11.23
CA ASN A 65 13.28 -15.46 10.39
C ASN A 65 13.02 -15.45 8.87
N LYS A 66 11.98 -14.74 8.41
CA LYS A 66 11.75 -14.50 6.98
C LYS A 66 11.74 -13.01 6.69
N ALA A 67 12.55 -12.61 5.70
CA ALA A 67 12.44 -11.29 5.09
C ALA A 67 11.19 -11.25 4.20
N TYR A 68 10.41 -10.17 4.32
CA TYR A 68 9.24 -9.93 3.49
C TYR A 68 9.30 -8.51 2.96
N THR A 69 9.22 -8.36 1.64
CA THR A 69 9.06 -7.06 0.99
C THR A 69 7.58 -6.72 0.94
N TYR A 70 7.21 -5.54 1.41
CA TYR A 70 5.84 -5.04 1.35
C TYR A 70 5.78 -3.81 0.45
N GLU A 71 4.84 -3.81 -0.48
CA GLU A 71 4.59 -2.69 -1.37
C GLU A 71 3.13 -2.28 -1.23
N ILE A 72 2.87 -0.98 -1.18
CA ILE A 72 1.51 -0.45 -1.19
C ILE A 72 1.34 0.40 -2.43
N GLN A 73 0.37 -0.01 -3.24
CA GLN A 73 -0.08 0.75 -4.40
C GLN A 73 -1.42 1.39 -4.06
N SER A 74 -1.50 2.71 -4.19
CA SER A 74 -2.79 3.40 -4.12
C SER A 74 -3.49 3.27 -5.48
N TYR A 75 -4.83 3.15 -5.47
CA TYR A 75 -5.63 3.16 -6.69
C TYR A 75 -6.80 4.13 -6.54
N LYS A 76 -7.14 4.78 -7.64
CA LYS A 76 -8.21 5.77 -7.73
C LYS A 76 -9.10 5.38 -8.90
N ASN A 77 -10.39 5.23 -8.65
CA ASN A 77 -11.39 5.11 -9.70
C ASN A 77 -11.75 6.54 -10.13
N VAL A 78 -10.93 7.13 -10.99
CA VAL A 78 -11.31 8.40 -11.64
C VAL A 78 -12.42 8.08 -12.64
N GLY A 79 -13.61 8.63 -12.40
CA GLY A 79 -14.87 8.39 -13.12
C GLY A 79 -14.72 7.93 -14.58
N GLY A 80 -14.79 6.61 -14.79
CA GLY A 80 -14.94 5.99 -16.11
C GLY A 80 -13.68 5.53 -16.83
N LYS A 81 -12.46 5.88 -16.39
CA LYS A 81 -11.22 5.35 -17.02
C LYS A 81 -10.19 4.97 -15.96
N LYS A 82 -9.94 3.65 -15.86
CA LYS A 82 -8.88 3.05 -15.05
C LYS A 82 -7.55 3.66 -15.47
N HIS A 83 -6.92 4.41 -14.57
CA HIS A 83 -5.65 5.06 -14.80
C HIS A 83 -4.75 4.93 -13.58
#